data_AF-A0A0T5NQU0-F1
#
_entry.id   AF-A0A0T5NQU0-F1
#
_cell.length_a   1.000
_cell.length_b   1.000
_cell.length_c   1.000
_cell.angle_alpha   90.00
_cell.angle_beta   90.00
_cell.angle_gamma   90.00
#
_symmetry.space_group_name_H-M   'P 1'
#
loop_
_entity.id
_entity.type
_entity.pdbx_description
1 polymer ?
#
loop_
_entity_poly.entity_id
_entity_poly.type
_entity_poly.pdbx_seq_one_letter_code
_entity_poly.pdbx_strand_id
1 'polypeptide(L)'
;MNIELDELALRIDDAALEGRSEELRRIDAICKKKLAASTDLDALLHYFRANIYAALQDAEEPRSWAWRQPNRERQILYLRRARTARTFAQISLTRRAQIGTNLANNMNTFGRPVEALRIYETVLRESPNFAMAIANRGLARLTLARMIYDDGHRAVLAAHAWQDFERVLNGDVEWDGDYPEMRAAVSEQAAQVRDAVDVEAVLAETDMHAWQVGQGEERIYRERMLEMGLFLNPLVVIGPYPIAALDPLHLPSHTYGLEEPPHYLRWYNQLKQEFVAARLLFHEAVEGPPFEDRGRHFADDGTHLIDTLDYPEFSIGAEKLRLSFRTAYGLLDKIAGFLNTFFKLGRRPNQVDLRGIWYKDPRRRDALAVPFHDRPNLALRGLYWLSFDILGSRGSHDDSIEPTAAHLSSLRNLLEHRCLVLCSEFALHDDSPIDREELTVFQRHTVRMLQLAHEALILLSLAMYEEERRRDRGSDAVSVPLYLPKYDTRRH
;
A
#
# COMPACT_ATOMS: atom_id res chain seq x y z
N MET A 1 6.12 -12.75 -32.27
CA MET A 1 7.33 -12.27 -31.57
C MET A 1 7.87 -11.10 -32.38
N ASN A 2 8.02 -9.92 -31.77
CA ASN A 2 8.36 -8.69 -32.47
C ASN A 2 9.88 -8.48 -32.39
N ILE A 3 10.59 -8.81 -33.48
CA ILE A 3 12.06 -8.80 -33.57
C ILE A 3 12.67 -7.49 -33.05
N GLU A 4 11.98 -6.36 -33.28
CA GLU A 4 12.44 -5.04 -32.85
C GLU A 4 12.40 -4.85 -31.32
N LEU A 5 11.44 -5.47 -30.62
CA LEU A 5 11.34 -5.41 -29.16
C LEU A 5 12.35 -6.35 -28.49
N ASP A 6 12.65 -7.48 -29.11
CA ASP A 6 13.66 -8.42 -28.61
C ASP A 6 15.06 -7.82 -28.72
N GLU A 7 15.38 -7.15 -29.83
CA GLU A 7 16.65 -6.40 -30.00
C GLU A 7 16.76 -5.27 -28.97
N LEU A 8 15.65 -4.58 -28.68
CA LEU A 8 15.61 -3.54 -27.67
C LEU A 8 15.89 -4.08 -26.26
N ALA A 9 15.32 -5.24 -25.92
CA ALA A 9 15.56 -5.90 -24.63
C ALA A 9 17.04 -6.28 -24.47
N LEU A 10 17.65 -6.91 -25.48
CA LEU A 10 19.07 -7.27 -25.46
C LEU A 10 19.98 -6.06 -25.27
N ARG A 11 19.69 -4.96 -25.98
CA ARG A 11 20.45 -3.70 -25.82
C ARG A 11 20.34 -3.12 -24.42
N ILE A 12 19.20 -3.26 -23.75
CA ILE A 12 19.02 -2.81 -22.36
C ILE A 12 19.87 -3.68 -21.43
N ASP A 13 19.81 -4.99 -21.59
CA ASP A 13 20.55 -5.94 -20.76
C ASP A 13 22.06 -5.72 -20.90
N ASP A 14 22.58 -5.60 -22.12
CA ASP A 14 23.99 -5.30 -22.40
C ASP A 14 24.44 -3.96 -21.77
N ALA A 15 23.63 -2.90 -21.94
CA ALA A 15 23.95 -1.59 -21.38
C ALA A 15 23.86 -1.57 -19.85
N ALA A 16 22.96 -2.35 -19.26
CA ALA A 16 22.83 -2.49 -17.81
C ALA A 16 24.02 -3.26 -17.22
N LEU A 17 24.42 -4.37 -17.81
CA LEU A 17 25.56 -5.19 -17.38
C LEU A 17 26.87 -4.39 -17.38
N GLU A 18 27.06 -3.52 -18.38
CA GLU A 18 28.25 -2.68 -18.49
C GLU A 18 28.13 -1.31 -17.80
N GLY A 19 26.99 -1.00 -17.17
CA GLY A 19 26.77 0.28 -16.48
C GLY A 19 26.81 1.50 -17.42
N ARG A 20 26.40 1.36 -18.69
CA ARG A 20 26.46 2.44 -19.70
C ARG A 20 25.27 3.40 -19.56
N SER A 21 25.26 4.26 -18.53
CA SER A 21 24.13 5.16 -18.22
C SER A 21 23.67 6.06 -19.38
N GLU A 22 24.59 6.54 -20.22
CA GLU A 22 24.22 7.38 -21.36
C GLU A 22 23.49 6.58 -22.46
N GLU A 23 23.89 5.34 -22.71
CA GLU A 23 23.19 4.47 -23.66
C GLU A 23 21.81 4.08 -23.12
N LEU A 24 21.70 3.77 -21.82
CA LEU A 24 20.43 3.54 -21.15
C LEU A 24 19.45 4.71 -21.34
N ARG A 25 19.91 5.96 -21.21
CA ARG A 25 19.09 7.16 -21.47
C ARG A 25 18.67 7.30 -22.93
N ARG A 26 19.55 6.97 -23.89
CA ARG A 26 19.21 6.95 -25.32
C ARG A 26 18.14 5.91 -25.62
N ILE A 27 18.26 4.72 -25.03
CA ILE A 27 17.27 3.65 -25.18
C ILE A 27 15.92 4.06 -24.55
N ASP A 28 15.91 4.72 -23.39
CA ASP A 28 14.67 5.27 -22.79
C ASP A 28 13.97 6.25 -23.74
N ALA A 29 14.74 7.12 -24.42
CA ALA A 29 14.19 8.06 -25.40
C ALA A 29 13.56 7.34 -26.61
N ILE A 30 14.13 6.21 -27.05
CA ILE A 30 13.54 5.35 -28.09
C ILE A 30 12.23 4.73 -27.60
N CYS A 31 12.22 4.14 -26.40
CA CYS A 31 11.03 3.56 -25.79
C CYS A 31 9.90 4.60 -25.67
N LYS A 32 10.24 5.82 -25.23
CA LYS A 32 9.30 6.94 -25.11
C LYS A 32 8.70 7.33 -26.45
N LYS A 33 9.50 7.41 -27.53
CA LYS A 33 9.00 7.71 -28.88
C LYS A 33 8.06 6.62 -29.39
N LYS A 34 8.40 5.34 -29.17
CA LYS A 34 7.53 4.21 -29.54
C LYS A 34 6.20 4.24 -28.80
N LEU A 35 6.22 4.49 -27.49
CA LEU A 35 5.00 4.66 -26.70
C LEU A 35 4.12 5.82 -27.20
N ALA A 36 4.73 6.93 -27.63
CA ALA A 36 3.97 8.07 -28.17
C ALA A 36 3.36 7.80 -29.55
N ALA A 37 3.94 6.87 -30.33
CA ALA A 37 3.43 6.46 -31.63
C ALA A 37 2.36 5.35 -31.53
N SER A 38 2.28 4.67 -30.39
CA SER A 38 1.24 3.68 -30.09
C SER A 38 0.01 4.37 -29.54
N THR A 39 -1.18 3.97 -30.00
CA THR A 39 -2.45 4.42 -29.43
C THR A 39 -2.77 3.76 -28.09
N ASP A 40 -2.04 2.71 -27.71
CA ASP A 40 -2.15 2.01 -26.43
C ASP A 40 -0.88 2.12 -25.59
N LEU A 41 -1.05 2.15 -24.26
CA LEU A 41 0.03 1.99 -23.29
C LEU A 41 0.57 0.55 -23.41
N ASP A 42 1.73 0.37 -24.04
CA ASP A 42 2.36 -0.93 -24.23
C ASP A 42 3.04 -1.38 -22.92
N ALA A 43 2.58 -2.52 -22.37
CA ALA A 43 3.06 -3.06 -21.11
C ALA A 43 4.56 -3.42 -21.15
N LEU A 44 5.05 -3.97 -22.27
CA LEU A 44 6.46 -4.34 -22.43
C LEU A 44 7.35 -3.12 -22.54
N LEU A 45 6.95 -2.10 -23.30
CA LEU A 45 7.73 -0.86 -23.37
C LEU A 45 7.78 -0.15 -22.02
N HIS A 46 6.70 -0.15 -21.25
CA HIS A 46 6.74 0.35 -19.86
C HIS A 46 7.68 -0.48 -18.99
N TYR A 47 7.65 -1.82 -19.10
CA TYR A 47 8.56 -2.68 -18.36
C TYR A 47 10.04 -2.46 -18.73
N PHE A 48 10.36 -2.30 -20.01
CA PHE A 48 11.71 -1.97 -20.47
C PHE A 48 12.21 -0.66 -19.88
N ARG A 49 11.36 0.38 -19.86
CA ARG A 49 11.68 1.65 -19.21
C ARG A 49 11.91 1.45 -17.71
N ALA A 50 11.10 0.63 -17.03
CA ALA A 50 11.36 0.31 -15.63
C ALA A 50 12.73 -0.33 -15.41
N ASN A 51 13.13 -1.29 -16.24
CA ASN A 51 14.43 -1.95 -16.15
C ASN A 51 15.59 -0.99 -16.42
N ILE A 52 15.44 -0.08 -17.39
CA ILE A 52 16.41 0.99 -17.64
C ILE A 52 16.64 1.85 -16.39
N TYR A 53 15.57 2.27 -15.72
CA TYR A 53 15.70 3.08 -14.52
C TYR A 53 16.18 2.29 -13.29
N ALA A 54 15.95 0.98 -13.25
CA ALA A 54 16.60 0.10 -12.28
C ALA A 54 18.13 0.09 -12.49
N ALA A 55 18.57 -0.15 -13.73
CA ALA A 55 19.98 -0.17 -14.09
C ALA A 55 20.67 1.19 -13.88
N LEU A 56 19.99 2.30 -14.19
CA LEU A 56 20.49 3.65 -13.89
C LEU A 56 20.66 3.87 -12.37
N GLN A 57 19.72 3.41 -11.55
CA GLN A 57 19.87 3.47 -10.10
C GLN A 57 21.09 2.66 -9.64
N ASP A 58 21.27 1.46 -10.17
CA ASP A 58 22.34 0.57 -9.74
C ASP A 58 23.73 1.07 -10.22
N ALA A 59 23.80 1.74 -11.37
CA ALA A 59 25.02 2.35 -11.89
C ALA A 59 25.42 3.64 -11.15
N GLU A 60 24.44 4.48 -10.80
CA GLU A 60 24.70 5.83 -10.27
C GLU A 60 24.65 5.89 -8.75
N GLU A 61 23.78 5.09 -8.14
CA GLU A 61 23.42 5.16 -6.72
C GLU A 61 23.02 3.78 -6.12
N PRO A 62 23.84 2.71 -6.24
CA PRO A 62 23.46 1.31 -5.95
C PRO A 62 23.05 1.01 -4.49
N ARG A 63 23.31 1.92 -3.56
CA ARG A 63 23.01 1.75 -2.12
C ARG A 63 22.42 3.02 -1.50
N SER A 64 21.77 3.85 -2.32
CA SER A 64 21.23 5.12 -1.85
C SER A 64 20.17 4.91 -0.77
N TRP A 65 20.37 5.57 0.37
CA TRP A 65 19.36 5.72 1.41
C TRP A 65 18.68 7.09 1.34
N ALA A 66 18.89 7.84 0.25
CA ALA A 66 18.24 9.12 0.04
C ALA A 66 16.71 8.96 0.06
N TRP A 67 16.02 9.93 0.64
CA TRP A 67 14.56 9.93 0.70
C TRP A 67 13.94 10.03 -0.69
N ARG A 68 14.45 10.93 -1.54
CA ARG A 68 14.12 10.97 -2.98
C ARG A 68 15.11 10.12 -3.75
N GLN A 69 14.60 9.32 -4.67
CA GLN A 69 15.39 8.49 -5.56
C GLN A 69 14.75 8.55 -6.96
N PRO A 70 15.11 9.55 -7.78
CA PRO A 70 14.40 9.83 -9.03
C PRO A 70 14.37 8.64 -10.00
N ASN A 71 15.45 7.84 -10.04
CA ASN A 71 15.50 6.64 -10.87
C ASN A 71 14.52 5.57 -10.35
N ARG A 72 14.47 5.31 -9.04
CA ARG A 72 13.48 4.39 -8.44
C ARG A 72 12.04 4.91 -8.54
N GLU A 73 11.81 6.21 -8.40
CA GLU A 73 10.50 6.85 -8.63
C GLU A 73 9.98 6.54 -10.03
N ARG A 74 10.84 6.72 -11.05
CA ARG A 74 10.52 6.39 -12.44
C ARG A 74 10.33 4.91 -12.66
N GLN A 75 11.18 4.05 -12.08
CA GLN A 75 11.02 2.61 -12.13
C GLN A 75 9.63 2.19 -11.63
N ILE A 76 9.23 2.64 -10.43
CA ILE A 76 7.91 2.32 -9.85
C ILE A 76 6.78 2.81 -10.76
N LEU A 77 6.86 4.06 -11.23
CA LEU A 77 5.84 4.63 -12.12
C LEU A 77 5.65 3.77 -13.37
N TYR A 78 6.75 3.33 -14.00
CA TYR A 78 6.66 2.51 -15.20
C TYR A 78 6.20 1.08 -14.93
N LEU A 79 6.58 0.47 -13.80
CA LEU A 79 6.03 -0.83 -13.39
C LEU A 79 4.51 -0.76 -13.17
N ARG A 80 4.02 0.31 -12.54
CA ARG A 80 2.58 0.53 -12.35
C ARG A 80 1.86 0.76 -13.69
N ARG A 81 2.43 1.59 -14.56
CA ARG A 81 1.89 1.78 -15.93
C ARG A 81 1.87 0.49 -16.74
N ALA A 82 2.90 -0.36 -16.60
CA ALA A 82 2.93 -1.67 -17.25
C ALA A 82 1.78 -2.56 -16.75
N ARG A 83 1.45 -2.55 -15.46
CA ARG A 83 0.34 -3.32 -14.89
C ARG A 83 -1.05 -2.81 -15.30
N THR A 84 -1.19 -1.50 -15.52
CA THR A 84 -2.47 -0.89 -15.92
C THR A 84 -2.65 -0.81 -17.43
N ALA A 85 -1.64 -1.16 -18.21
CA ALA A 85 -1.70 -1.21 -19.66
C ALA A 85 -2.73 -2.25 -20.13
N ARG A 86 -3.52 -1.91 -21.15
CA ARG A 86 -4.49 -2.84 -21.76
C ARG A 86 -3.82 -4.11 -22.31
N THR A 87 -2.59 -3.97 -22.80
CA THR A 87 -1.77 -5.05 -23.34
C THR A 87 -1.17 -5.95 -22.26
N PHE A 88 -1.31 -5.64 -20.96
CA PHE A 88 -0.75 -6.45 -19.86
C PHE A 88 -1.29 -7.88 -19.85
N ALA A 89 -2.58 -8.10 -20.16
CA ALA A 89 -3.15 -9.43 -20.24
C ALA A 89 -2.56 -10.28 -21.38
N GLN A 90 -1.94 -9.64 -22.38
CA GLN A 90 -1.42 -10.27 -23.60
C GLN A 90 0.04 -10.72 -23.49
N ILE A 91 0.79 -10.23 -22.49
CA ILE A 91 2.19 -10.65 -22.25
C ILE A 91 2.22 -11.97 -21.48
N SER A 92 3.35 -12.69 -21.50
CA SER A 92 3.47 -13.99 -20.82
C SER A 92 3.30 -13.88 -19.29
N LEU A 93 2.82 -14.96 -18.67
CA LEU A 93 2.70 -15.08 -17.20
C LEU A 93 4.03 -14.79 -16.49
N THR A 94 5.14 -15.30 -17.01
CA THR A 94 6.49 -15.00 -16.50
C THR A 94 6.78 -13.50 -16.50
N ARG A 95 6.44 -12.79 -17.59
CA ARG A 95 6.70 -11.35 -17.69
C ARG A 95 5.79 -10.54 -16.76
N ARG A 96 4.52 -10.93 -16.61
CA ARG A 96 3.61 -10.37 -15.61
C ARG A 96 4.15 -10.56 -14.19
N ALA A 97 4.65 -11.76 -13.89
CA ALA A 97 5.23 -12.09 -12.59
C ALA A 97 6.50 -11.28 -12.30
N GLN A 98 7.37 -11.08 -13.28
CA GLN A 98 8.54 -10.20 -13.18
C GLN A 98 8.15 -8.74 -12.89
N ILE A 99 7.18 -8.18 -13.62
CA ILE A 99 6.69 -6.81 -13.40
C ILE A 99 6.16 -6.66 -11.96
N GLY A 100 5.31 -7.59 -11.53
CA GLY A 100 4.73 -7.56 -10.18
C GLY A 100 5.78 -7.73 -9.08
N THR A 101 6.71 -8.67 -9.26
CA THR A 101 7.80 -8.95 -8.31
C THR A 101 8.73 -7.74 -8.19
N ASN A 102 9.13 -7.13 -9.29
CA ASN A 102 9.98 -5.93 -9.28
C ASN A 102 9.29 -4.74 -8.60
N LEU A 103 7.97 -4.61 -8.77
CA LEU A 103 7.20 -3.56 -8.08
C LEU A 103 7.15 -3.83 -6.57
N ALA A 104 6.86 -5.07 -6.17
CA ALA A 104 6.82 -5.47 -4.76
C ALA A 104 8.18 -5.32 -4.08
N ASN A 105 9.27 -5.67 -4.77
CA ASN A 105 10.65 -5.45 -4.30
C ASN A 105 10.87 -3.97 -3.95
N ASN A 106 10.50 -3.05 -4.86
CA ASN A 106 10.60 -1.62 -4.61
C ASN A 106 9.77 -1.19 -3.39
N MET A 107 8.52 -1.67 -3.27
CA MET A 107 7.67 -1.33 -2.11
C MET A 107 8.33 -1.79 -0.81
N ASN A 108 8.85 -3.03 -0.75
CA ASN A 108 9.52 -3.55 0.43
C ASN A 108 10.77 -2.75 0.81
N THR A 109 11.64 -2.47 -0.17
CA THR A 109 12.86 -1.65 0.02
C THR A 109 12.54 -0.26 0.58
N PHE A 110 11.41 0.32 0.19
CA PHE A 110 10.98 1.64 0.66
C PHE A 110 10.18 1.62 1.97
N GLY A 111 10.10 0.47 2.63
CA GLY A 111 9.44 0.34 3.92
C GLY A 111 7.92 0.20 3.84
N ARG A 112 7.43 -0.30 2.70
CA ARG A 112 6.02 -0.63 2.44
C ARG A 112 5.83 -2.15 2.30
N PRO A 113 6.18 -2.96 3.32
CA PRO A 113 6.07 -4.41 3.23
C PRO A 113 4.61 -4.88 3.13
N VAL A 114 3.65 -4.15 3.69
CA VAL A 114 2.22 -4.50 3.60
C VAL A 114 1.76 -4.47 2.15
N GLU A 115 2.07 -3.40 1.41
CA GLU A 115 1.77 -3.34 -0.02
C GLU A 115 2.58 -4.35 -0.84
N ALA A 116 3.87 -4.54 -0.52
CA ALA A 116 4.70 -5.54 -1.18
C ALA A 116 4.08 -6.95 -1.09
N LEU A 117 3.64 -7.36 0.09
CA LEU A 117 3.02 -8.66 0.34
C LEU A 117 1.69 -8.82 -0.42
N ARG A 118 0.87 -7.78 -0.52
CA ARG A 118 -0.35 -7.79 -1.36
C ARG A 118 -0.01 -7.99 -2.85
N ILE A 119 1.07 -7.37 -3.33
CA ILE A 119 1.50 -7.51 -4.72
C ILE A 119 2.08 -8.90 -4.98
N TYR A 120 2.91 -9.45 -4.09
CA TYR A 120 3.40 -10.83 -4.22
C TYR A 120 2.25 -11.83 -4.24
N GLU A 121 1.24 -11.65 -3.40
CA GLU A 121 0.08 -12.54 -3.37
C GLU A 121 -0.70 -12.49 -4.70
N THR A 122 -0.80 -11.30 -5.31
CA THR A 122 -1.39 -11.17 -6.65
C THR A 122 -0.56 -11.90 -7.70
N VAL A 123 0.77 -11.78 -7.64
CA VAL A 123 1.69 -12.49 -8.55
C VAL A 123 1.57 -14.00 -8.39
N LEU A 124 1.59 -14.49 -7.15
CA LEU A 124 1.57 -15.92 -6.85
C LEU A 124 0.21 -16.57 -7.06
N ARG A 125 -0.88 -15.80 -7.15
CA ARG A 125 -2.17 -16.32 -7.60
C ARG A 125 -2.16 -16.67 -9.10
N GLU A 126 -1.43 -15.90 -9.92
CA GLU A 126 -1.29 -16.17 -11.36
C GLU A 126 -0.13 -17.13 -11.68
N SER A 127 0.96 -17.05 -10.93
CA SER A 127 2.18 -17.83 -11.14
C SER A 127 2.66 -18.45 -9.80
N PRO A 128 1.99 -19.52 -9.31
CA PRO A 128 2.17 -20.03 -7.94
C PRO A 128 3.57 -20.52 -7.60
N ASN A 129 4.33 -20.97 -8.60
CA ASN A 129 5.66 -21.55 -8.44
C ASN A 129 6.78 -20.55 -8.77
N PHE A 130 6.47 -19.27 -9.03
CA PHE A 130 7.49 -18.30 -9.44
C PHE A 130 8.50 -18.02 -8.32
N ALA A 131 9.70 -18.59 -8.43
CA ALA A 131 10.69 -18.65 -7.36
C ALA A 131 11.08 -17.27 -6.83
N MET A 132 11.26 -16.30 -7.73
CA MET A 132 11.62 -14.92 -7.37
C MET A 132 10.54 -14.24 -6.52
N ALA A 133 9.26 -14.45 -6.79
CA ALA A 133 8.19 -13.90 -5.96
C ALA A 133 8.11 -14.59 -4.60
N ILE A 134 8.26 -15.92 -4.54
CA ILE A 134 8.23 -16.67 -3.27
C ILE A 134 9.37 -16.21 -2.37
N ALA A 135 10.59 -16.18 -2.89
CA ALA A 135 11.77 -15.80 -2.13
C ALA A 135 11.67 -14.34 -1.59
N ASN A 136 11.28 -13.40 -2.46
CA ASN A 136 11.16 -12.00 -2.04
C ASN A 136 9.94 -11.74 -1.14
N ARG A 137 8.88 -12.56 -1.22
CA ARG A 137 7.78 -12.55 -0.25
C ARG A 137 8.26 -12.93 1.14
N GLY A 138 9.11 -13.97 1.26
CA GLY A 138 9.77 -14.33 2.50
C GLY A 138 10.60 -13.17 3.10
N LEU A 139 11.39 -12.49 2.26
CA LEU A 139 12.15 -11.30 2.69
C LEU A 139 11.24 -10.15 3.17
N ALA A 140 10.10 -9.93 2.51
CA ALA A 140 9.14 -8.90 2.91
C ALA A 140 8.43 -9.26 4.22
N ARG A 141 8.12 -10.54 4.46
CA ARG A 141 7.61 -11.04 5.75
C ARG A 141 8.61 -10.78 6.88
N LEU A 142 9.89 -11.07 6.67
CA LEU A 142 10.95 -10.74 7.64
C LEU A 142 11.10 -9.23 7.85
N THR A 143 10.98 -8.44 6.79
CA THR A 143 11.04 -6.98 6.88
C THR A 143 9.93 -6.47 7.81
N LEU A 144 8.69 -6.94 7.62
CA LEU A 144 7.56 -6.59 8.49
C LEU A 144 7.74 -7.12 9.92
N ALA A 145 8.21 -8.36 10.09
CA ALA A 145 8.50 -8.95 11.40
C ALA A 145 9.57 -8.18 12.18
N ARG A 146 10.51 -7.52 11.52
CA ARG A 146 11.50 -6.63 12.17
C ARG A 146 10.90 -5.30 12.63
N MET A 147 9.76 -4.88 12.07
CA MET A 147 9.11 -3.61 12.39
C MET A 147 8.07 -3.74 13.51
N ILE A 148 7.42 -4.90 13.63
CA ILE A 148 6.35 -5.15 14.62
C ILE A 148 6.91 -5.20 16.05
N TYR A 149 6.11 -4.74 17.01
CA TYR A 149 6.44 -4.74 18.44
C TYR A 149 5.88 -5.94 19.22
N ASP A 150 4.91 -6.68 18.67
CA ASP A 150 4.33 -7.88 19.28
C ASP A 150 5.13 -9.13 18.92
N ASP A 151 5.76 -9.77 19.91
CA ASP A 151 6.67 -10.90 19.66
C ASP A 151 5.99 -12.14 19.07
N GLY A 152 4.72 -12.39 19.42
CA GLY A 152 3.94 -13.49 18.83
C GLY A 152 3.74 -13.28 17.33
N HIS A 153 3.26 -12.11 16.93
CA HIS A 153 3.10 -11.77 15.51
C HIS A 153 4.42 -11.81 14.74
N ARG A 154 5.54 -11.39 15.36
CA ARG A 154 6.87 -11.46 14.75
C ARG A 154 7.29 -12.90 14.49
N ALA A 155 7.12 -13.77 15.48
CA ALA A 155 7.46 -15.19 15.38
C ALA A 155 6.65 -15.88 14.27
N VAL A 156 5.34 -15.65 14.20
CA VAL A 156 4.46 -16.19 13.16
C VAL A 156 4.90 -15.73 11.76
N LEU A 157 5.16 -14.43 11.56
CA LEU A 157 5.65 -13.92 10.28
C LEU A 157 7.03 -14.48 9.90
N ALA A 158 7.93 -14.65 10.87
CA ALA A 158 9.24 -15.25 10.63
C ALA A 158 9.12 -16.73 10.24
N ALA A 159 8.26 -17.51 10.90
CA ALA A 159 7.99 -18.89 10.56
C ALA A 159 7.42 -19.03 9.13
N HIS A 160 6.47 -18.17 8.76
CA HIS A 160 5.94 -18.13 7.38
C HIS A 160 6.96 -17.61 6.36
N ALA A 161 7.90 -16.75 6.74
CA ALA A 161 9.02 -16.39 5.87
C ALA A 161 9.94 -17.61 5.62
N TRP A 162 10.21 -18.38 6.68
CA TRP A 162 10.98 -19.61 6.56
C TRP A 162 10.32 -20.63 5.63
N GLN A 163 9.00 -20.81 5.70
CA GLN A 163 8.26 -21.67 4.76
C GLN A 163 8.43 -21.24 3.30
N ASP A 164 8.45 -19.93 3.02
CA ASP A 164 8.70 -19.43 1.66
C ASP A 164 10.13 -19.77 1.21
N PHE A 165 11.12 -19.62 2.10
CA PHE A 165 12.52 -19.97 1.78
C PHE A 165 12.72 -21.47 1.59
N GLU A 166 12.12 -22.29 2.45
CA GLU A 166 12.14 -23.75 2.34
C GLU A 166 11.61 -24.17 0.97
N ARG A 167 10.45 -23.63 0.59
CA ARG A 167 9.82 -23.93 -0.70
C ARG A 167 10.73 -23.57 -1.88
N VAL A 168 11.50 -22.49 -1.78
CA VAL A 168 12.46 -22.10 -2.82
C VAL A 168 13.67 -23.03 -2.88
N LEU A 169 14.12 -23.56 -1.75
CA LEU A 169 15.31 -24.42 -1.65
C LEU A 169 15.02 -25.89 -2.01
N ASN A 170 13.85 -26.39 -1.58
CA ASN A 170 13.53 -27.82 -1.63
C ASN A 170 12.21 -28.14 -2.35
N GLY A 171 11.41 -27.12 -2.68
CA GLY A 171 10.12 -27.29 -3.33
C GLY A 171 10.18 -27.24 -4.86
N ASP A 172 9.03 -27.48 -5.48
CA ASP A 172 8.84 -27.31 -6.92
C ASP A 172 8.62 -25.82 -7.24
N VAL A 173 9.66 -25.18 -7.77
CA VAL A 173 9.66 -23.75 -8.12
C VAL A 173 10.28 -23.50 -9.49
N GLU A 174 9.76 -22.50 -10.18
CA GLU A 174 10.18 -22.08 -11.50
C GLU A 174 11.03 -20.81 -11.40
N TRP A 175 12.25 -20.88 -11.94
CA TRP A 175 13.15 -19.74 -12.07
C TRP A 175 13.11 -19.17 -13.49
N ASP A 176 13.11 -17.86 -13.63
CA ASP A 176 13.18 -17.13 -14.90
C ASP A 176 14.61 -16.84 -15.38
N GLY A 177 15.61 -17.32 -14.63
CA GLY A 177 17.02 -17.15 -14.91
C GLY A 177 17.88 -17.94 -13.92
N ASP A 178 19.19 -17.81 -14.05
CA ASP A 178 20.13 -18.37 -13.09
C ASP A 178 20.57 -17.30 -12.07
N TYR A 179 20.25 -17.53 -10.80
CA TYR A 179 20.49 -16.58 -9.70
C TYR A 179 21.17 -17.27 -8.51
N PRO A 180 22.44 -17.71 -8.65
CA PRO A 180 23.14 -18.43 -7.59
C PRO A 180 23.28 -17.59 -6.31
N GLU A 181 23.49 -16.27 -6.42
CA GLU A 181 23.58 -15.36 -5.28
C GLU A 181 22.25 -15.26 -4.53
N MET A 182 21.13 -15.26 -5.25
CA MET A 182 19.80 -15.26 -4.62
C MET A 182 19.54 -16.54 -3.85
N ARG A 183 19.90 -17.70 -4.42
CA ARG A 183 19.75 -19.01 -3.75
C ARG A 183 20.61 -19.08 -2.48
N ALA A 184 21.84 -18.59 -2.55
CA ALA A 184 22.72 -18.49 -1.39
C ALA A 184 22.12 -17.56 -0.31
N ALA A 185 21.63 -16.38 -0.70
CA ALA A 185 20.99 -15.45 0.23
C ALA A 185 19.73 -16.03 0.88
N VAL A 186 18.90 -16.76 0.13
CA VAL A 186 17.71 -17.46 0.65
C VAL A 186 18.12 -18.53 1.67
N SER A 187 19.14 -19.33 1.36
CA SER A 187 19.67 -20.33 2.30
C SER A 187 20.19 -19.69 3.59
N GLU A 188 20.90 -18.56 3.48
CA GLU A 188 21.40 -17.82 4.64
C GLU A 188 20.25 -17.27 5.49
N GLN A 189 19.25 -16.64 4.87
CA GLN A 189 18.09 -16.13 5.59
C GLN A 189 17.28 -17.26 6.25
N ALA A 190 17.13 -18.41 5.61
CA ALA A 190 16.46 -19.56 6.19
C ALA A 190 17.19 -20.06 7.46
N ALA A 191 18.53 -20.11 7.43
CA ALA A 191 19.34 -20.47 8.58
C ALA A 191 19.21 -19.43 9.71
N GLN A 192 19.32 -18.14 9.38
CA GLN A 192 19.18 -17.04 10.36
C GLN A 192 17.81 -17.06 11.07
N VAL A 193 16.73 -17.42 10.36
CA VAL A 193 15.41 -17.55 10.98
C VAL A 193 15.37 -18.73 11.95
N ARG A 194 15.92 -19.89 11.58
CA ARG A 194 15.98 -21.06 12.46
C ARG A 194 16.82 -20.84 13.71
N ASP A 195 17.89 -20.06 13.61
CA ASP A 195 18.72 -19.71 14.77
C ASP A 195 17.99 -18.77 15.74
N ALA A 196 17.05 -17.97 15.24
CA ALA A 196 16.35 -16.94 16.01
C ALA A 196 14.97 -17.38 16.54
N VAL A 197 14.33 -18.35 15.89
CA VAL A 197 12.95 -18.77 16.14
C VAL A 197 12.83 -20.29 16.05
N ASP A 198 12.18 -20.92 17.03
CA ASP A 198 11.75 -22.31 16.93
C ASP A 198 10.56 -22.40 15.96
N VAL A 199 10.88 -22.54 14.67
CA VAL A 199 9.89 -22.48 13.58
C VAL A 199 8.85 -23.59 13.74
N GLU A 200 9.29 -24.81 14.04
CA GLU A 200 8.42 -25.96 14.23
C GLU A 200 7.44 -25.76 15.39
N ALA A 201 7.92 -25.27 16.55
CA ALA A 201 7.03 -24.96 17.68
C ALA A 201 6.03 -23.86 17.34
N VAL A 202 6.49 -22.76 16.73
CA VAL A 202 5.62 -21.64 16.34
C VAL A 202 4.52 -22.10 15.38
N LEU A 203 4.86 -22.89 14.35
CA LEU A 203 3.87 -23.40 13.41
C LEU A 203 2.90 -24.41 14.03
N ALA A 204 3.36 -25.21 14.99
CA ALA A 204 2.52 -26.20 15.68
C ALA A 204 1.57 -25.55 16.71
N GLU A 205 2.02 -24.50 17.40
CA GLU A 205 1.25 -23.82 18.45
C GLU A 205 0.32 -22.74 17.89
N THR A 206 0.61 -22.21 16.69
CA THR A 206 -0.21 -21.18 16.06
C THR A 206 -1.37 -21.80 15.30
N ASP A 207 -2.56 -21.83 15.91
CA ASP A 207 -3.79 -22.15 15.20
C ASP A 207 -4.28 -20.94 14.38
N MET A 208 -4.04 -21.00 13.07
CA MET A 208 -4.46 -19.98 12.09
C MET A 208 -5.98 -19.80 12.03
N HIS A 209 -6.76 -20.76 12.54
CA HIS A 209 -8.22 -20.78 12.54
C HIS A 209 -8.84 -20.61 13.94
N ALA A 210 -8.05 -20.30 14.98
CA ALA A 210 -8.53 -20.30 16.36
C ALA A 210 -9.63 -19.25 16.64
N TRP A 211 -9.68 -18.17 15.85
CA TRP A 211 -10.64 -17.08 16.02
C TRP A 211 -11.93 -17.33 15.26
N GLN A 212 -13.05 -17.05 15.91
CA GLN A 212 -14.35 -17.15 15.26
C GLN A 212 -14.58 -15.97 14.31
N VAL A 213 -15.13 -16.25 13.14
CA VAL A 213 -15.56 -15.23 12.17
C VAL A 213 -17.01 -14.74 12.42
N GLY A 214 -17.69 -15.21 13.46
CA GLY A 214 -19.08 -14.86 13.75
C GLY A 214 -20.09 -15.68 12.94
N GLN A 215 -21.33 -15.18 12.85
CA GLN A 215 -22.45 -15.81 12.11
C GLN A 215 -23.23 -14.75 11.31
N GLY A 216 -23.99 -15.18 10.30
CA GLY A 216 -24.82 -14.27 9.50
C GLY A 216 -24.00 -13.15 8.84
N GLU A 217 -24.49 -11.91 8.92
CA GLU A 217 -23.84 -10.71 8.37
C GLU A 217 -22.41 -10.51 8.92
N GLU A 218 -22.16 -10.80 10.20
CA GLU A 218 -20.82 -10.68 10.80
C GLU A 218 -19.80 -11.57 10.08
N ARG A 219 -20.22 -12.80 9.73
CA ARG A 219 -19.36 -13.76 9.02
C ARG A 219 -19.02 -13.28 7.63
N ILE A 220 -20.02 -12.84 6.86
CA ILE A 220 -19.84 -12.33 5.49
C ILE A 220 -18.92 -11.11 5.50
N TYR A 221 -19.10 -10.20 6.48
CA TYR A 221 -18.21 -9.08 6.70
C TYR A 221 -16.77 -9.51 6.97
N ARG A 222 -16.55 -10.39 7.96
CA ARG A 222 -15.18 -10.79 8.35
C ARG A 222 -14.46 -11.54 7.24
N GLU A 223 -15.14 -12.47 6.56
CA GLU A 223 -14.57 -13.22 5.43
C GLU A 223 -14.16 -12.26 4.30
N ARG A 224 -15.03 -11.32 3.91
CA ARG A 224 -14.68 -10.31 2.88
C ARG A 224 -13.51 -9.44 3.31
N MET A 225 -13.46 -9.00 4.57
CA MET A 225 -12.36 -8.14 5.05
C MET A 225 -11.03 -8.88 5.19
N LEU A 226 -11.06 -10.19 5.44
CA LEU A 226 -9.90 -11.07 5.38
C LEU A 226 -9.39 -11.21 3.94
N GLU A 227 -10.29 -11.47 2.98
CA GLU A 227 -9.94 -11.56 1.55
C GLU A 227 -9.32 -10.26 1.01
N MET A 228 -9.86 -9.12 1.43
CA MET A 228 -9.34 -7.81 1.06
C MET A 228 -8.07 -7.40 1.83
N GLY A 229 -7.73 -8.12 2.91
CA GLY A 229 -6.59 -7.82 3.76
C GLY A 229 -6.71 -6.52 4.55
N LEU A 230 -7.93 -6.16 5.00
CA LEU A 230 -8.25 -4.84 5.56
C LEU A 230 -8.38 -4.79 7.08
N PHE A 231 -8.09 -5.88 7.81
CA PHE A 231 -7.94 -5.83 9.26
C PHE A 231 -6.65 -5.15 9.68
N LEU A 232 -6.69 -4.28 10.70
CA LEU A 232 -5.52 -3.69 11.35
C LEU A 232 -4.85 -4.75 12.25
N ASN A 233 -4.42 -5.84 11.61
CA ASN A 233 -3.71 -6.96 12.16
C ASN A 233 -2.49 -7.23 11.26
N PRO A 234 -1.26 -7.20 11.79
CA PRO A 234 -0.09 -7.47 10.97
C PRO A 234 -0.06 -8.86 10.32
N LEU A 235 -0.80 -9.84 10.86
CA LEU A 235 -0.91 -11.19 10.30
C LEU A 235 -1.82 -11.28 9.07
N VAL A 236 -2.58 -10.23 8.75
CA VAL A 236 -3.50 -10.23 7.58
C VAL A 236 -2.78 -10.43 6.25
N VAL A 237 -1.46 -10.17 6.21
CA VAL A 237 -0.61 -10.34 5.04
C VAL A 237 -0.21 -11.81 4.77
N ILE A 238 -0.48 -12.73 5.69
CA ILE A 238 -0.18 -14.16 5.52
C ILE A 238 -1.23 -14.81 4.62
N GLY A 239 -2.49 -14.38 4.75
CA GLY A 239 -3.62 -14.90 4.00
C GLY A 239 -4.94 -14.62 4.73
N PRO A 240 -6.08 -15.03 4.15
CA PRO A 240 -7.42 -14.78 4.70
C PRO A 240 -7.75 -15.76 5.86
N TYR A 241 -6.88 -15.81 6.87
CA TYR A 241 -7.01 -16.71 8.01
C TYR A 241 -7.73 -16.04 9.19
N PRO A 242 -8.63 -16.75 9.90
CA PRO A 242 -9.39 -16.18 11.01
C PRO A 242 -8.57 -15.55 12.14
N ILE A 243 -7.34 -16.00 12.39
CA ILE A 243 -6.40 -15.36 13.34
C ILE A 243 -6.22 -13.85 13.09
N ALA A 244 -6.42 -13.40 11.85
CA ALA A 244 -6.32 -12.01 11.45
C ALA A 244 -7.67 -11.25 11.44
N ALA A 245 -8.77 -11.85 11.88
CA ALA A 245 -10.14 -11.31 11.72
C ALA A 245 -10.55 -10.22 12.74
N LEU A 246 -9.57 -9.55 13.36
CA LEU A 246 -9.76 -8.50 14.38
C LEU A 246 -8.75 -7.37 14.16
N ASP A 247 -8.92 -6.24 14.86
CA ASP A 247 -8.06 -5.05 14.74
C ASP A 247 -7.18 -4.81 16.00
N PRO A 248 -6.26 -5.72 16.38
CA PRO A 248 -5.50 -5.63 17.62
C PRO A 248 -4.47 -4.49 17.63
N LEU A 249 -4.01 -4.03 16.46
CA LEU A 249 -2.93 -3.04 16.36
C LEU A 249 -3.26 -1.75 17.13
N HIS A 250 -2.40 -1.36 18.06
CA HIS A 250 -2.48 -0.10 18.81
C HIS A 250 -1.16 0.67 18.71
N LEU A 251 -1.07 1.87 19.28
CA LEU A 251 0.24 2.51 19.43
C LEU A 251 1.09 1.74 20.45
N PRO A 252 2.40 1.56 20.22
CA PRO A 252 3.31 0.96 21.20
C PRO A 252 3.32 1.76 22.51
N SER A 253 3.95 1.23 23.56
CA SER A 253 4.29 2.03 24.75
C SER A 253 5.09 3.26 24.35
N HIS A 254 4.78 4.41 24.95
CA HIS A 254 5.41 5.69 24.63
C HIS A 254 5.35 6.66 25.80
N THR A 255 6.25 7.64 25.78
CA THR A 255 6.48 8.55 26.91
C THR A 255 5.79 9.90 26.71
N TYR A 256 5.19 10.42 27.77
CA TYR A 256 4.59 11.75 27.85
C TYR A 256 5.30 12.61 28.90
N GLY A 257 5.23 13.94 28.73
CA GLY A 257 5.51 14.84 29.84
C GLY A 257 4.52 14.63 31.00
N LEU A 258 4.93 14.92 32.24
CA LEU A 258 4.12 14.66 33.44
C LEU A 258 2.71 15.32 33.40
N GLU A 259 2.61 16.49 32.76
CA GLU A 259 1.35 17.25 32.61
C GLU A 259 0.70 17.06 31.23
N GLU A 260 1.30 16.26 30.36
CA GLU A 260 0.82 16.07 28.99
C GLU A 260 -0.22 14.95 28.95
N PRO A 261 -1.47 15.23 28.50
CA PRO A 261 -2.47 14.17 28.38
C PRO A 261 -2.06 13.15 27.30
N PRO A 262 -2.56 11.89 27.37
CA PRO A 262 -2.22 10.84 26.42
C PRO A 262 -2.91 11.01 25.06
N HIS A 263 -2.62 12.13 24.40
CA HIS A 263 -3.35 12.61 23.23
C HIS A 263 -3.04 11.80 21.98
N TYR A 264 -1.86 11.19 21.84
CA TYR A 264 -1.56 10.29 20.73
C TYR A 264 -2.39 9.01 20.79
N LEU A 265 -2.60 8.44 21.98
CA LEU A 265 -3.51 7.31 22.17
C LEU A 265 -4.95 7.66 21.79
N ARG A 266 -5.44 8.81 22.26
CA ARG A 266 -6.77 9.31 21.90
C ARG A 266 -6.91 9.49 20.38
N TRP A 267 -5.92 10.10 19.74
CA TRP A 267 -5.92 10.35 18.31
C TRP A 267 -5.90 9.05 17.51
N TYR A 268 -5.02 8.11 17.85
CA TYR A 268 -4.93 6.84 17.16
C TYR A 268 -6.19 5.98 17.34
N ASN A 269 -6.81 5.98 18.52
CA ASN A 269 -8.10 5.32 18.73
C ASN A 269 -9.19 5.89 17.80
N GLN A 270 -9.24 7.21 17.64
CA GLN A 270 -10.17 7.84 16.70
C GLN A 270 -9.88 7.46 15.24
N LEU A 271 -8.60 7.46 14.83
CA LEU A 271 -8.20 7.02 13.49
C LEU A 271 -8.60 5.57 13.21
N LYS A 272 -8.38 4.66 14.17
CA LYS A 272 -8.80 3.26 14.08
C LYS A 272 -10.31 3.14 13.92
N GLN A 273 -11.07 3.83 14.74
CA GLN A 273 -12.53 3.74 14.72
C GLN A 273 -13.11 4.24 13.40
N GLU A 274 -12.58 5.35 12.87
CA GLU A 274 -12.96 5.87 11.56
C GLU A 274 -12.61 4.91 10.42
N PHE A 275 -11.46 4.25 10.49
CA PHE A 275 -11.09 3.23 9.50
C PHE A 275 -12.02 2.02 9.54
N VAL A 276 -12.34 1.52 10.74
CA VAL A 276 -13.30 0.43 10.92
C VAL A 276 -14.68 0.83 10.38
N ALA A 277 -15.12 2.06 10.61
CA ALA A 277 -16.37 2.58 10.04
C ALA A 277 -16.33 2.69 8.52
N ALA A 278 -15.25 3.21 7.93
CA ALA A 278 -15.08 3.28 6.48
C ALA A 278 -15.15 1.89 5.83
N ARG A 279 -14.47 0.92 6.44
CA ARG A 279 -14.46 -0.48 6.00
C ARG A 279 -15.86 -1.11 6.06
N LEU A 280 -16.62 -0.87 7.13
CA LEU A 280 -18.00 -1.33 7.26
C LEU A 280 -18.91 -0.69 6.20
N LEU A 281 -18.83 0.62 6.01
CA LEU A 281 -19.61 1.34 4.99
C LEU A 281 -19.34 0.79 3.59
N PHE A 282 -18.08 0.50 3.26
CA PHE A 282 -17.75 -0.17 2.00
C PHE A 282 -18.40 -1.54 1.88
N HIS A 283 -18.30 -2.37 2.93
CA HIS A 283 -18.90 -3.69 2.94
C HIS A 283 -20.41 -3.61 2.70
N GLU A 284 -21.13 -2.80 3.46
CA GLU A 284 -22.58 -2.62 3.33
C GLU A 284 -22.98 -2.02 1.98
N ALA A 285 -22.12 -1.18 1.37
CA ALA A 285 -22.34 -0.67 0.03
C ALA A 285 -22.30 -1.80 -1.01
N VAL A 286 -21.39 -2.77 -0.88
CA VAL A 286 -21.14 -3.81 -1.89
C VAL A 286 -21.63 -5.21 -1.48
N GLU A 287 -22.34 -5.35 -0.36
CA GLU A 287 -22.95 -6.60 0.11
C GLU A 287 -24.32 -6.87 -0.53
N GLY A 288 -24.54 -8.08 -1.02
CA GLY A 288 -25.77 -8.50 -1.69
C GLY A 288 -25.63 -8.52 -3.22
N PRO A 289 -26.76 -8.61 -3.97
CA PRO A 289 -26.76 -8.58 -5.42
C PRO A 289 -26.10 -7.30 -5.97
N PRO A 290 -25.67 -7.30 -7.25
CA PRO A 290 -25.26 -6.08 -7.96
C PRO A 290 -26.25 -4.94 -7.72
N PHE A 291 -25.78 -3.69 -7.77
CA PHE A 291 -26.62 -2.52 -7.49
C PHE A 291 -27.92 -2.51 -8.31
N GLU A 292 -27.84 -2.94 -9.57
CA GLU A 292 -28.96 -3.06 -10.51
C GLU A 292 -30.02 -4.09 -10.06
N ASP A 293 -29.61 -5.14 -9.34
CA ASP A 293 -30.46 -6.23 -8.87
C ASP A 293 -30.89 -6.06 -7.39
N ARG A 294 -30.39 -5.02 -6.71
CA ARG A 294 -30.66 -4.82 -5.29
C ARG A 294 -31.99 -4.12 -5.08
N GLY A 295 -32.82 -4.68 -4.19
CA GLY A 295 -34.01 -3.99 -3.70
C GLY A 295 -33.64 -2.65 -3.05
N ARG A 296 -34.49 -1.63 -3.23
CA ARG A 296 -34.29 -0.32 -2.58
C ARG A 296 -34.21 -0.46 -1.06
N HIS A 297 -33.32 0.31 -0.45
CA HIS A 297 -33.24 0.40 1.00
C HIS A 297 -34.46 1.17 1.53
N PHE A 298 -35.01 0.79 2.69
CA PHE A 298 -36.21 1.43 3.25
C PHE A 298 -36.06 2.94 3.47
N ALA A 299 -34.83 3.43 3.65
CA ALA A 299 -34.54 4.85 3.80
C ALA A 299 -34.58 5.63 2.47
N ASP A 300 -34.53 4.94 1.33
CA ASP A 300 -34.76 5.53 0.01
C ASP A 300 -36.26 5.68 -0.28
N ASP A 301 -37.13 4.96 0.46
CA ASP A 301 -38.58 4.98 0.25
C ASP A 301 -39.18 6.37 0.53
N GLY A 302 -39.96 6.87 -0.43
CA GLY A 302 -40.56 8.20 -0.34
C GLY A 302 -39.58 9.36 -0.61
N THR A 303 -38.31 9.09 -0.93
CA THR A 303 -37.37 10.12 -1.36
C THR A 303 -37.69 10.53 -2.81
N HIS A 304 -38.15 11.76 -3.01
CA HIS A 304 -38.53 12.27 -4.33
C HIS A 304 -37.28 12.70 -5.12
N LEU A 305 -36.76 11.78 -5.94
CA LEU A 305 -35.65 12.02 -6.86
C LEU A 305 -36.16 11.93 -8.30
N ILE A 306 -35.63 12.79 -9.17
CA ILE A 306 -35.96 12.82 -10.59
C ILE A 306 -34.91 11.99 -11.33
N ASP A 307 -35.36 11.03 -12.12
CA ASP A 307 -34.49 10.29 -13.04
C ASP A 307 -34.00 11.23 -14.15
N THR A 308 -32.69 11.44 -14.19
CA THR A 308 -32.01 12.29 -15.19
C THR A 308 -31.75 11.58 -16.51
N LEU A 309 -32.21 10.33 -16.66
CA LEU A 309 -32.12 9.48 -17.86
C LEU A 309 -30.68 9.24 -18.34
N ASP A 310 -29.73 9.32 -17.41
CA ASP A 310 -28.29 9.07 -17.56
C ASP A 310 -27.81 7.96 -16.62
N TYR A 311 -28.73 7.05 -16.25
CA TYR A 311 -28.50 5.91 -15.36
C TYR A 311 -27.86 6.29 -14.02
N PRO A 312 -28.42 7.26 -13.27
CA PRO A 312 -27.83 7.70 -12.02
C PRO A 312 -28.08 6.71 -10.88
N GLU A 313 -27.06 6.48 -10.07
CA GLU A 313 -27.12 5.64 -8.89
C GLU A 313 -27.36 6.49 -7.64
N PHE A 314 -28.63 6.75 -7.38
CA PHE A 314 -29.11 7.37 -6.14
C PHE A 314 -29.67 6.32 -5.19
N SER A 315 -28.85 5.89 -4.24
CA SER A 315 -29.23 4.94 -3.20
C SER A 315 -28.40 5.12 -1.95
N ILE A 316 -28.89 4.62 -0.81
CA ILE A 316 -28.09 4.51 0.42
C ILE A 316 -26.78 3.75 0.17
N GLY A 317 -26.79 2.71 -0.67
CA GLY A 317 -25.58 1.97 -1.02
C GLY A 317 -24.51 2.85 -1.69
N ALA A 318 -24.92 3.70 -2.63
CA ALA A 318 -24.04 4.63 -3.32
C ALA A 318 -23.47 5.69 -2.35
N GLU A 319 -24.30 6.20 -1.42
CA GLU A 319 -23.84 7.15 -0.40
C GLU A 319 -22.88 6.51 0.62
N LYS A 320 -23.13 5.27 1.06
CA LYS A 320 -22.19 4.52 1.90
C LYS A 320 -20.83 4.37 1.22
N LEU A 321 -20.82 4.12 -0.09
CA LEU A 321 -19.59 4.03 -0.87
C LEU A 321 -18.84 5.37 -0.92
N ARG A 322 -19.54 6.49 -1.19
CA ARG A 322 -18.98 7.85 -1.17
C ARG A 322 -18.39 8.18 0.22
N LEU A 323 -19.10 7.86 1.29
CA LEU A 323 -18.66 8.10 2.67
C LEU A 323 -17.45 7.25 3.06
N SER A 324 -17.39 5.99 2.62
CA SER A 324 -16.21 5.13 2.79
C SER A 324 -14.97 5.77 2.14
N PHE A 325 -15.08 6.19 0.87
CA PHE A 325 -14.00 6.85 0.16
C PHE A 325 -13.51 8.11 0.87
N ARG A 326 -14.44 9.01 1.23
CA ARG A 326 -14.13 10.27 1.93
C ARG A 326 -13.43 10.02 3.26
N THR A 327 -13.93 9.07 4.05
CA THR A 327 -13.36 8.72 5.35
C THR A 327 -11.95 8.14 5.19
N ALA A 328 -11.75 7.21 4.26
CA ALA A 328 -10.44 6.62 3.96
C ALA A 328 -9.42 7.68 3.52
N TYR A 329 -9.81 8.61 2.66
CA TYR A 329 -8.94 9.71 2.25
C TYR A 329 -8.62 10.66 3.41
N GLY A 330 -9.63 11.07 4.17
CA GLY A 330 -9.48 11.97 5.32
C GLY A 330 -8.55 11.44 6.41
N LEU A 331 -8.45 10.11 6.57
CA LEU A 331 -7.48 9.49 7.48
C LEU A 331 -6.04 9.86 7.13
N LEU A 332 -5.68 9.98 5.84
CA LEU A 332 -4.32 10.34 5.44
C LEU A 332 -3.95 11.76 5.89
N ASP A 333 -4.88 12.71 5.77
CA ASP A 333 -4.69 14.09 6.25
C ASP A 333 -4.59 14.14 7.79
N LYS A 334 -5.39 13.33 8.49
CA LYS A 334 -5.32 13.23 9.96
C LYS A 334 -4.01 12.57 10.44
N ILE A 335 -3.47 11.60 9.71
CA ILE A 335 -2.14 11.04 9.94
C ILE A 335 -1.07 12.12 9.75
N ALA A 336 -1.19 12.97 8.73
CA ALA A 336 -0.27 14.09 8.54
C ALA A 336 -0.34 15.10 9.71
N GLY A 337 -1.55 15.37 10.22
CA GLY A 337 -1.75 16.14 11.44
C GLY A 337 -1.12 15.50 12.68
N PHE A 338 -1.23 14.18 12.83
CA PHE A 338 -0.56 13.43 13.89
C PHE A 338 0.97 13.60 13.80
N LEU A 339 1.55 13.41 12.61
CA LEU A 339 2.98 13.59 12.38
C LEU A 339 3.44 15.03 12.66
N ASN A 340 2.64 16.03 12.30
CA ASN A 340 2.92 17.44 12.60
C ASN A 340 3.11 17.67 14.10
N THR A 341 2.24 17.09 14.92
CA THR A 341 2.30 17.18 16.38
C THR A 341 3.46 16.34 16.93
N PHE A 342 3.56 15.06 16.54
CA PHE A 342 4.55 14.12 17.07
C PHE A 342 6.00 14.56 16.81
N PHE A 343 6.28 15.09 15.62
CA PHE A 343 7.60 15.61 15.25
C PHE A 343 7.78 17.10 15.54
N LYS A 344 6.81 17.74 16.19
CA LYS A 344 6.83 19.17 16.56
C LYS A 344 7.18 20.07 15.36
N LEU A 345 6.59 19.79 14.20
CA LEU A 345 6.88 20.49 12.94
C LEU A 345 6.31 21.91 12.90
N GLY A 346 5.39 22.24 13.81
CA GLY A 346 4.88 23.61 14.01
C GLY A 346 4.02 24.13 12.85
N ARG A 347 3.52 23.25 11.97
CA ARG A 347 2.67 23.66 10.85
C ARG A 347 1.25 23.96 11.33
N ARG A 348 0.56 24.85 10.61
CA ARG A 348 -0.85 25.16 10.86
C ARG A 348 -1.70 23.92 10.54
N PRO A 349 -2.53 23.41 11.48
CA PRO A 349 -3.28 22.16 11.28
C PRO A 349 -4.14 22.13 10.02
N ASN A 350 -4.69 23.27 9.60
CA ASN A 350 -5.52 23.40 8.39
C ASN A 350 -4.75 23.47 7.06
N GLN A 351 -3.42 23.34 7.10
CA GLN A 351 -2.55 23.41 5.92
C GLN A 351 -1.63 22.18 5.81
N VAL A 352 -1.96 21.12 6.55
CA VAL A 352 -1.19 19.88 6.57
C VAL A 352 -1.91 18.83 5.74
N ASP A 353 -1.20 18.30 4.75
CA ASP A 353 -1.58 17.09 4.04
C ASP A 353 -0.39 16.10 4.06
N LEU A 354 -0.69 14.82 3.80
CA LEU A 354 0.32 13.76 3.89
C LEU A 354 1.45 13.93 2.85
N ARG A 355 1.22 14.65 1.75
CA ARG A 355 2.24 14.91 0.73
C ARG A 355 3.22 16.00 1.17
N GLY A 356 2.71 17.05 1.82
CA GLY A 356 3.47 18.26 2.17
C GLY A 356 4.20 18.17 3.52
N ILE A 357 3.74 17.31 4.44
CA ILE A 357 4.23 17.24 5.82
C ILE A 357 5.74 17.00 5.94
N TRP A 358 6.36 16.38 4.94
CA TRP A 358 7.77 15.99 4.93
C TRP A 358 8.75 17.13 4.66
N TYR A 359 8.28 18.26 4.09
CA TYR A 359 9.15 19.28 3.49
C TYR A 359 9.16 20.59 4.24
N LYS A 360 10.29 21.30 4.33
CA LYS A 360 10.36 22.63 4.99
C LYS A 360 9.28 23.56 4.46
N ASP A 361 9.18 23.67 3.14
CA ASP A 361 8.07 24.32 2.44
C ASP A 361 7.23 23.27 1.69
N PRO A 362 5.98 23.01 2.14
CA PRO A 362 5.06 22.09 1.47
C PRO A 362 4.77 22.40 0.00
N ARG A 363 4.96 23.66 -0.43
CA ARG A 363 4.71 24.11 -1.80
C ARG A 363 5.89 23.85 -2.73
N ARG A 364 7.12 24.06 -2.25
CA ARG A 364 8.35 23.88 -3.05
C ARG A 364 8.84 22.44 -3.05
N ARG A 365 8.70 21.73 -1.93
CA ARG A 365 9.12 20.31 -1.77
C ARG A 365 10.56 20.03 -2.18
N ASP A 366 11.42 21.04 -2.03
CA ASP A 366 12.84 21.05 -2.38
C ASP A 366 13.73 20.48 -1.28
N ALA A 367 13.34 20.68 -0.01
CA ALA A 367 14.11 20.22 1.14
C ALA A 367 13.22 19.57 2.21
N LEU A 368 13.65 18.44 2.75
CA LEU A 368 13.01 17.79 3.89
C LEU A 368 13.08 18.67 5.14
N ALA A 369 12.03 18.60 5.97
CA ALA A 369 12.04 19.18 7.30
C ALA A 369 13.12 18.53 8.18
N VAL A 370 13.74 19.32 9.04
CA VAL A 370 14.90 18.92 9.85
C VAL A 370 14.67 17.61 10.63
N PRO A 371 13.49 17.36 11.26
CA PRO A 371 13.29 16.12 12.01
C PRO A 371 13.37 14.83 11.17
N PHE A 372 13.31 14.93 9.84
CA PHE A 372 13.41 13.79 8.92
C PHE A 372 14.81 13.58 8.34
N HIS A 373 15.77 14.48 8.60
CA HIS A 373 17.15 14.29 8.16
C HIS A 373 17.74 13.04 8.85
N ASP A 374 18.37 12.17 8.05
CA ASP A 374 19.13 10.99 8.49
C ASP A 374 18.45 10.13 9.57
N ARG A 375 17.15 9.88 9.39
CA ARG A 375 16.34 9.11 10.33
C ARG A 375 16.17 7.67 9.86
N PRO A 376 16.94 6.69 10.39
CA PRO A 376 16.78 5.28 10.06
C PRO A 376 15.52 4.69 10.72
N ASN A 377 14.37 5.00 10.14
CA ASN A 377 13.06 4.48 10.53
C ASN A 377 12.34 4.02 9.25
N LEU A 378 12.34 2.71 9.02
CA LEU A 378 11.82 2.13 7.79
C LEU A 378 10.30 2.35 7.64
N ALA A 379 9.54 2.27 8.74
CA ALA A 379 8.10 2.50 8.72
C ALA A 379 7.76 3.97 8.37
N LEU A 380 8.51 4.92 8.93
CA LEU A 380 8.37 6.33 8.61
C LEU A 380 8.72 6.61 7.14
N ARG A 381 9.74 5.93 6.61
CA ARG A 381 10.09 5.97 5.19
C ARG A 381 8.97 5.38 4.32
N GLY A 382 8.35 4.30 4.78
CA GLY A 382 7.15 3.74 4.16
C GLY A 382 6.02 4.75 4.04
N LEU A 383 5.71 5.49 5.11
CA LEU A 383 4.71 6.57 5.09
C LEU A 383 5.07 7.69 4.12
N TYR A 384 6.36 8.06 4.05
CA TYR A 384 6.83 9.04 3.09
C TYR A 384 6.59 8.60 1.65
N TRP A 385 6.96 7.37 1.31
CA TRP A 385 6.75 6.83 -0.04
C TRP A 385 5.27 6.59 -0.35
N LEU A 386 4.47 6.22 0.64
CA LEU A 386 3.01 6.15 0.51
C LEU A 386 2.43 7.51 0.12
N SER A 387 3.01 8.62 0.60
CA SER A 387 2.55 9.96 0.21
C SER A 387 2.69 10.25 -1.29
N PHE A 388 3.52 9.51 -2.04
CA PHE A 388 3.64 9.66 -3.50
C PHE A 388 2.51 8.96 -4.26
N ASP A 389 1.69 8.14 -3.59
CA ASP A 389 0.51 7.51 -4.16
C ASP A 389 -0.70 8.44 -4.22
N ILE A 390 -0.60 9.65 -3.65
CA ILE A 390 -1.64 10.67 -3.66
C ILE A 390 -1.08 12.00 -4.16
N LEU A 391 -1.96 12.89 -4.61
CA LEU A 391 -1.60 14.29 -4.80
C LEU A 391 -1.90 15.09 -3.53
N GLY A 392 -0.94 15.92 -3.11
CA GLY A 392 -1.21 16.96 -2.10
C GLY A 392 -2.12 18.04 -2.66
N SER A 393 -2.66 18.88 -1.78
CA SER A 393 -3.70 19.90 -2.08
C SER A 393 -3.30 20.95 -3.13
N ARG A 394 -2.04 20.96 -3.57
CA ARG A 394 -1.44 21.90 -4.53
C ARG A 394 -0.45 21.23 -5.50
N GLY A 395 -0.51 19.92 -5.68
CA GLY A 395 0.44 19.17 -6.51
C GLY A 395 0.23 19.34 -8.01
N SER A 396 1.32 19.38 -8.78
CA SER A 396 1.30 19.09 -10.23
C SER A 396 1.37 17.58 -10.47
N HIS A 397 0.95 17.12 -11.66
CA HIS A 397 0.90 15.70 -12.03
C HIS A 397 2.30 15.03 -12.08
N ASP A 398 3.38 15.81 -12.18
CA ASP A 398 4.74 15.32 -12.46
C ASP A 398 5.45 14.65 -11.27
N ASP A 399 4.83 14.66 -10.09
CA ASP A 399 5.49 14.27 -8.82
C ASP A 399 4.91 12.98 -8.20
N SER A 400 3.97 12.29 -8.85
CA SER A 400 3.38 11.05 -8.33
C SER A 400 3.99 9.81 -9.00
N ILE A 401 4.15 8.75 -8.20
CA ILE A 401 4.53 7.42 -8.68
C ILE A 401 3.31 6.55 -9.00
N GLU A 402 2.10 7.03 -8.72
CA GLU A 402 0.82 6.34 -8.93
C GLU A 402 0.06 6.96 -10.12
N PRO A 403 -0.15 6.23 -11.23
CA PRO A 403 -0.90 6.73 -12.37
C PRO A 403 -2.29 7.26 -12.03
N THR A 404 -2.94 6.68 -11.01
CA THR A 404 -4.30 7.06 -10.59
C THR A 404 -4.37 8.18 -9.55
N ALA A 405 -3.24 8.68 -9.03
CA ALA A 405 -3.23 9.66 -7.93
C ALA A 405 -3.98 10.96 -8.24
N ALA A 406 -3.86 11.45 -9.48
CA ALA A 406 -4.57 12.64 -9.92
C ALA A 406 -6.08 12.43 -9.90
N HIS A 407 -6.54 11.27 -10.35
CA HIS A 407 -7.95 10.90 -10.35
C HIS A 407 -8.49 10.76 -8.93
N LEU A 408 -7.77 10.07 -8.03
CA LEU A 408 -8.15 9.94 -6.61
C LEU A 408 -8.29 11.31 -5.92
N SER A 409 -7.36 12.24 -6.19
CA SER A 409 -7.43 13.61 -5.68
C SER A 409 -8.60 14.39 -6.28
N SER A 410 -8.88 14.22 -7.57
CA SER A 410 -10.05 14.80 -8.24
C SER A 410 -11.35 14.33 -7.59
N LEU A 411 -11.53 13.00 -7.44
CA LEU A 411 -12.69 12.40 -6.78
C LEU A 411 -12.90 12.95 -5.37
N ARG A 412 -11.82 13.06 -4.57
CA ARG A 412 -11.89 13.67 -3.23
C ARG A 412 -12.40 15.12 -3.29
N ASN A 413 -11.87 15.95 -4.19
CA ASN A 413 -12.31 17.33 -4.33
C ASN A 413 -13.77 17.43 -4.78
N LEU A 414 -14.20 16.56 -5.71
CA LEU A 414 -15.58 16.50 -6.16
C LEU A 414 -16.54 16.15 -5.03
N LEU A 415 -16.19 15.18 -4.18
CA LEU A 415 -17.01 14.75 -3.05
C LEU A 415 -17.07 15.77 -1.90
N GLU A 416 -16.04 16.58 -1.72
CA GLU A 416 -15.98 17.58 -0.63
C GLU A 416 -16.56 18.95 -1.04
N HIS A 417 -16.43 19.33 -2.31
CA HIS A 417 -16.65 20.72 -2.74
C HIS A 417 -17.53 20.87 -3.98
N ARG A 418 -17.86 19.80 -4.69
CA ARG A 418 -18.72 19.84 -5.90
C ARG A 418 -19.76 18.71 -5.84
N CYS A 419 -20.23 18.26 -7.01
CA CYS A 419 -21.21 17.21 -7.16
C CYS A 419 -20.62 16.10 -8.02
N LEU A 420 -20.68 14.86 -7.52
CA LEU A 420 -20.29 13.64 -8.22
C LEU A 420 -21.47 12.68 -8.26
N VAL A 421 -22.01 12.46 -9.44
CA VAL A 421 -23.05 11.44 -9.68
C VAL A 421 -22.35 10.13 -10.06
N LEU A 422 -22.75 9.05 -9.42
CA LEU A 422 -22.30 7.71 -9.78
C LEU A 422 -23.30 7.15 -10.78
N CYS A 423 -22.82 6.44 -11.80
CA CYS A 423 -23.66 5.86 -12.85
C CYS A 423 -23.38 4.36 -13.02
N SER A 424 -24.40 3.57 -13.34
CA SER A 424 -24.25 2.12 -13.59
C SER A 424 -23.61 1.81 -14.95
N GLU A 425 -23.96 2.57 -15.99
CA GLU A 425 -23.38 2.43 -17.34
C GLU A 425 -22.32 3.51 -17.64
N PHE A 426 -21.68 3.40 -18.82
CA PHE A 426 -20.69 4.35 -19.32
C PHE A 426 -21.12 5.79 -19.01
N ALA A 427 -20.37 6.47 -18.15
CA ALA A 427 -20.53 7.88 -17.93
C ALA A 427 -20.25 8.60 -19.25
N LEU A 428 -21.30 8.97 -19.98
CA LEU A 428 -21.16 9.85 -21.14
C LEU A 428 -20.62 11.18 -20.62
N HIS A 429 -19.42 11.52 -21.05
CA HIS A 429 -18.90 12.87 -20.89
C HIS A 429 -19.76 13.80 -21.75
N ASP A 430 -20.52 14.66 -21.10
CA ASP A 430 -21.19 15.81 -21.70
C ASP A 430 -20.63 17.11 -21.08
N ASP A 431 -21.05 18.25 -21.62
CA ASP A 431 -20.70 19.57 -21.07
C ASP A 431 -21.49 19.90 -19.77
N SER A 432 -21.95 18.88 -19.02
CA SER A 432 -22.71 19.07 -17.78
C SER A 432 -21.83 19.72 -16.71
N PRO A 433 -22.39 20.62 -15.88
CA PRO A 433 -21.70 21.14 -14.70
C PRO A 433 -21.52 20.10 -13.57
N ILE A 434 -22.09 18.90 -13.72
CA ILE A 434 -22.05 17.79 -12.76
C ILE A 434 -21.06 16.74 -13.27
N ASP A 435 -20.08 16.41 -12.45
CA ASP A 435 -19.13 15.35 -12.76
C ASP A 435 -19.77 13.97 -12.54
N ARG A 436 -19.42 13.01 -13.41
CA ARG A 436 -19.91 11.63 -13.38
C ARG A 436 -18.75 10.65 -13.23
N GLU A 437 -18.98 9.55 -12.53
CA GLU A 437 -18.04 8.44 -12.41
C GLU A 437 -18.80 7.11 -12.47
N GLU A 438 -18.29 6.16 -13.24
CA GLU A 438 -18.86 4.80 -13.28
C GLU A 438 -18.72 4.14 -11.90
N LEU A 439 -19.82 3.54 -11.42
CA LEU A 439 -19.89 2.94 -10.10
C LEU A 439 -18.80 1.90 -9.86
N THR A 440 -18.52 1.03 -10.84
CA THR A 440 -17.49 -0.01 -10.69
C THR A 440 -16.08 0.57 -10.60
N VAL A 441 -15.83 1.68 -11.32
CA VAL A 441 -14.56 2.41 -11.27
C VAL A 441 -14.42 3.06 -9.89
N PHE A 442 -15.47 3.72 -9.40
CA PHE A 442 -15.47 4.34 -8.08
C PHE A 442 -15.31 3.32 -6.93
N GLN A 443 -15.92 2.12 -7.06
CA GLN A 443 -15.70 1.01 -6.14
C GLN A 443 -14.22 0.59 -6.08
N ARG A 444 -13.56 0.41 -7.23
CA ARG A 444 -12.12 0.09 -7.29
C ARG A 444 -11.27 1.18 -6.64
N HIS A 445 -11.59 2.45 -6.88
CA HIS A 445 -10.91 3.56 -6.23
C HIS A 445 -11.14 3.62 -4.72
N THR A 446 -12.33 3.25 -4.25
CA THR A 446 -12.63 3.15 -2.82
C THR A 446 -11.82 2.04 -2.15
N VAL A 447 -11.69 0.87 -2.78
CA VAL A 447 -10.81 -0.20 -2.31
C VAL A 447 -9.36 0.28 -2.23
N ARG A 448 -8.87 0.97 -3.27
CA ARG A 448 -7.50 1.52 -3.25
C ARG A 448 -7.29 2.49 -2.10
N MET A 449 -8.24 3.38 -1.83
CA MET A 449 -8.16 4.32 -0.71
C MET A 449 -8.17 3.61 0.64
N LEU A 450 -9.00 2.57 0.82
CA LEU A 450 -9.00 1.75 2.04
C LEU A 450 -7.65 1.05 2.24
N GLN A 451 -7.04 0.51 1.18
CA GLN A 451 -5.72 -0.12 1.25
C GLN A 451 -4.60 0.86 1.63
N LEU A 452 -4.66 2.10 1.12
CA LEU A 452 -3.71 3.17 1.48
C LEU A 452 -3.90 3.61 2.94
N ALA A 453 -5.13 3.81 3.39
CA ALA A 453 -5.43 4.17 4.77
C ALA A 453 -5.00 3.06 5.74
N HIS A 454 -5.30 1.81 5.41
CA HIS A 454 -4.90 0.62 6.15
C HIS A 454 -3.38 0.56 6.35
N GLU A 455 -2.63 0.64 5.25
CA GLU A 455 -1.18 0.61 5.30
C GLU A 455 -0.62 1.82 6.07
N ALA A 456 -1.17 3.00 5.88
CA ALA A 456 -0.73 4.21 6.58
C ALA A 456 -0.94 4.11 8.10
N LEU A 457 -2.03 3.50 8.57
CA LEU A 457 -2.26 3.29 10.01
C LEU A 457 -1.26 2.29 10.60
N ILE A 458 -1.01 1.18 9.90
CA ILE A 458 0.02 0.22 10.28
C ILE A 458 1.38 0.93 10.37
N LEU A 459 1.80 1.61 9.30
CA LEU A 459 3.11 2.26 9.26
C LEU A 459 3.24 3.39 10.28
N LEU A 460 2.17 4.13 10.60
CA LEU A 460 2.19 5.14 11.65
C LEU A 460 2.51 4.52 13.02
N SER A 461 1.82 3.42 13.36
CA SER A 461 2.06 2.71 14.60
C SER A 461 3.50 2.17 14.68
N LEU A 462 3.99 1.56 13.61
CA LEU A 462 5.34 0.99 13.56
C LEU A 462 6.43 2.07 13.54
N ALA A 463 6.16 3.21 12.89
CA ALA A 463 7.07 4.36 12.88
C ALA A 463 7.23 4.91 14.29
N MET A 464 6.13 5.09 15.01
CA MET A 464 6.17 5.55 16.38
C MET A 464 6.93 4.57 17.29
N TYR A 465 6.78 3.27 17.08
CA TYR A 465 7.52 2.25 17.85
C TYR A 465 9.03 2.41 17.71
N GLU A 466 9.53 2.54 16.49
CA GLU A 466 10.96 2.74 16.28
C GLU A 466 11.44 4.08 16.88
N GLU A 467 10.61 5.13 16.86
CA GLU A 467 10.98 6.41 17.46
C GLU A 467 11.06 6.38 18.99
N GLU A 468 10.11 5.73 19.64
CA GLU A 468 10.11 5.62 21.10
C GLU A 468 11.25 4.72 21.57
N ARG A 469 11.49 3.58 20.88
CA ARG A 469 12.63 2.71 21.16
C ARG A 469 13.97 3.46 21.08
N ARG A 470 14.08 4.42 20.16
CA ARG A 470 15.29 5.25 20.01
C ARG A 470 15.41 6.32 21.08
N ARG A 471 14.29 6.93 21.50
CA ARG A 471 14.25 7.88 22.62
C ARG A 471 14.71 7.22 23.91
N ASP A 472 14.21 6.01 24.20
CA ASP A 472 14.57 5.26 25.40
C ASP A 472 16.07 4.94 25.47
N ARG A 473 16.68 4.54 24.34
CA ARG A 473 18.13 4.26 24.27
C ARG A 473 19.02 5.49 24.50
N GLY A 474 18.48 6.70 24.35
CA GLY A 474 19.22 7.95 24.45
C GLY A 474 18.86 8.82 25.66
N SER A 475 18.03 8.32 26.58
CA SER A 475 17.47 9.10 27.68
C SER A 475 17.93 8.57 29.04
N ASP A 476 18.51 9.44 29.86
CA ASP A 476 18.79 9.19 31.29
C ASP A 476 17.56 9.54 32.18
N ALA A 477 16.46 10.00 31.58
CA ALA A 477 15.27 10.39 32.32
C ALA A 477 14.55 9.16 32.90
N VAL A 478 14.12 9.27 34.16
CA VAL A 478 13.31 8.25 34.83
C VAL A 478 11.86 8.34 34.35
N SER A 479 11.34 7.27 33.78
CA SER A 479 9.92 7.12 33.44
C SER A 479 9.21 6.21 34.45
N VAL A 480 7.95 6.50 34.74
CA VAL A 480 7.10 5.66 35.60
C VAL A 480 6.03 5.01 34.71
N PRO A 481 5.89 3.67 34.70
CA PRO A 481 4.90 3.02 33.86
C PRO A 481 3.49 3.35 34.32
N LEU A 482 2.67 3.85 33.40
CA LEU A 482 1.25 4.07 33.60
C LEU A 482 0.46 3.09 32.73
N TYR A 483 -0.28 2.18 33.38
CA TYR A 483 -1.16 1.25 32.69
C TYR A 483 -2.54 1.85 32.53
N LEU A 484 -2.96 2.04 31.29
CA LEU A 484 -4.30 2.54 30.97
C LEU A 484 -5.26 1.36 30.74
N PRO A 485 -6.51 1.46 31.21
CA PRO A 485 -7.50 0.42 30.97
C PRO A 485 -7.87 0.34 29.48
N LYS A 486 -8.26 -0.85 29.02
CA LYS A 486 -8.86 -1.04 27.71
C LYS A 486 -10.18 -0.25 27.63
N TYR A 487 -10.41 0.43 26.52
CA TYR A 487 -11.70 1.05 26.25
C TYR A 487 -12.74 -0.05 26.01
N ASP A 488 -13.73 -0.13 26.90
CA ASP A 488 -14.85 -1.05 26.75
C ASP A 488 -15.97 -0.37 25.95
N THR A 489 -16.27 -0.90 24.77
CA THR A 489 -17.37 -0.42 23.91
C THR A 489 -18.74 -0.78 24.48
N ARG A 490 -18.81 -1.66 25.49
CA ARG A 490 -20.04 -2.02 26.20
C ARG A 490 -20.13 -1.24 27.50
N ARG A 491 -20.37 0.08 27.42
CA ARG A 491 -20.84 0.85 28.58
C ARG A 491 -22.28 1.31 28.35
N HIS A 492 -23.17 0.51 28.93
CA HIS A 492 -24.60 0.69 29.20
C HIS A 492 -25.56 0.75 28.02
#